data_AF-A0A1E1XVS2-F1
#
_entry.id   AF-A0A1E1XVS2-F1
#
_cell.length_a   1.000
_cell.length_b   1.000
_cell.length_c   1.000
_cell.angle_alpha   90.00
_cell.angle_beta   90.00
_cell.angle_gamma   90.00
#
_symmetry.space_group_name_H-M   'P 1'
#
loop_
_entity.id
_entity.type
_entity.pdbx_description
1 polymer ?
#
loop_
_entity_poly.entity_id
_entity_poly.type
_entity_poly.pdbx_seq_one_letter_code
_entity_poly.pdbx_strand_id
1 'polypeptide(L)'
;EQQAKKSKTDDTNATAAMDSPCSRSVLPVLADEYLREVVTVPVYVGKIIDRKQTSRLVKWLSQTVPLGDLQHLKRVRSTAAGMEIILRPRRENASDCVKTIKDVLGTDSTHAEGLSEDVVEVNVPQHAPLTRSQFESSNCLWPTQFHEDKLIAKIIGDNFFTAQDKRDMERYMMLAIEAAKMSVTGVGVAVVNPDTSTTLVVATGDKTHPMKHAVMVAVDMVARHHGGGAWPLMIQNRLCDVELKDLEVDGKAPYLCTGYDFYITHEPCTMCAMALVHSRVRRVFYGCSTSHGALGSCRKLHVQPGLNHHFQVWRGLLEEQCAALSKNQPPHQL
;
A
#
# COMPACT_ATOMS: atom_id res chain seq x y z
N GLU A 1 -9.83 -57.27 -42.47
CA GLU A 1 -9.38 -56.15 -43.34
C GLU A 1 -9.63 -54.82 -42.68
N GLN A 2 -8.63 -53.93 -42.83
CA GLN A 2 -8.70 -52.47 -43.02
C GLN A 2 -9.53 -51.64 -42.02
N GLN A 3 -8.90 -50.92 -41.08
CA GLN A 3 -8.29 -49.59 -41.23
C GLN A 3 -9.27 -48.46 -41.56
N ALA A 4 -9.47 -47.56 -40.59
CA ALA A 4 -9.61 -46.13 -40.87
C ALA A 4 -8.97 -45.32 -39.73
N LYS A 5 -7.71 -44.94 -39.94
CA LYS A 5 -7.02 -43.83 -39.27
C LYS A 5 -7.69 -42.50 -39.65
N LYS A 6 -7.83 -41.59 -38.69
CA LYS A 6 -7.78 -40.11 -38.87
C LYS A 6 -7.40 -39.52 -37.51
N SER A 7 -6.11 -39.31 -37.23
CA SER A 7 -5.28 -38.14 -37.59
C SER A 7 -5.63 -36.88 -36.79
N LYS A 8 -4.70 -36.52 -35.89
CA LYS A 8 -4.53 -35.19 -35.28
C LYS A 8 -4.44 -34.10 -36.33
N THR A 9 -5.12 -32.99 -36.05
CA THR A 9 -4.78 -31.59 -36.38
C THR A 9 -5.57 -30.79 -35.33
N ASP A 10 -4.95 -30.40 -34.21
CA ASP A 10 -4.25 -29.12 -34.05
C ASP A 10 -4.89 -28.00 -34.86
N ASP A 11 -5.85 -27.32 -34.24
CA ASP A 11 -6.19 -25.92 -34.48
C ASP A 11 -7.06 -25.43 -33.31
N THR A 12 -6.46 -25.38 -32.11
CA THR A 12 -6.90 -24.41 -31.10
C THR A 12 -5.97 -23.23 -31.19
N ASN A 13 -6.18 -22.44 -32.25
CA ASN A 13 -5.70 -21.08 -32.33
C ASN A 13 -6.53 -20.28 -31.32
N ALA A 14 -6.23 -20.47 -30.03
CA ALA A 14 -6.63 -19.57 -28.97
C ALA A 14 -5.88 -18.28 -29.25
N THR A 15 -6.47 -17.44 -30.09
CA THR A 15 -6.17 -16.02 -30.16
C THR A 15 -6.23 -15.52 -28.72
N ALA A 16 -5.04 -15.39 -28.13
CA ALA A 16 -4.81 -14.53 -27.00
C ALA A 16 -5.42 -13.19 -27.40
N ALA A 17 -6.60 -12.90 -26.84
CA ALA A 17 -7.10 -11.55 -26.82
C ALA A 17 -6.01 -10.77 -26.07
N MET A 18 -5.15 -10.11 -26.84
CA MET A 18 -4.35 -9.02 -26.34
C MET A 18 -5.36 -8.00 -25.85
N ASP A 19 -5.64 -8.05 -24.55
CA ASP A 19 -6.41 -7.04 -23.86
C ASP A 19 -5.73 -5.69 -24.16
N SER A 20 -6.49 -4.84 -24.83
CA SER A 20 -6.13 -3.46 -25.13
C SER A 20 -5.68 -2.74 -23.85
N PRO A 21 -4.61 -1.92 -23.86
CA PRO A 21 -4.01 -1.34 -22.65
C PRO A 21 -4.83 -0.20 -22.00
N CYS A 22 -6.16 -0.18 -22.18
CA CYS A 22 -7.03 0.90 -21.72
C CYS A 22 -8.13 0.38 -20.76
N SER A 23 -7.72 -0.42 -19.77
CA SER A 23 -8.56 -0.69 -18.60
C SER A 23 -8.46 0.50 -17.64
N ARG A 24 -9.53 1.29 -17.54
CA ARG A 24 -9.69 2.46 -16.65
C ARG A 24 -9.69 2.04 -15.17
N SER A 25 -8.59 1.51 -14.65
CA SER A 25 -8.47 1.10 -13.26
C SER A 25 -7.72 2.15 -12.45
N VAL A 26 -8.37 2.63 -11.39
CA VAL A 26 -7.76 3.42 -10.32
C VAL A 26 -6.79 2.53 -9.55
N LEU A 27 -5.55 3.00 -9.37
CA LEU A 27 -4.50 2.22 -8.72
C LEU A 27 -4.32 2.64 -7.27
N PRO A 28 -4.28 1.70 -6.30
CA PRO A 28 -4.01 2.06 -4.92
C PRO A 28 -2.56 2.54 -4.74
N VAL A 29 -2.34 3.52 -3.88
CA VAL A 29 -1.00 3.92 -3.44
C VAL A 29 -0.72 3.32 -2.06
N LEU A 30 0.05 2.24 -2.06
CA LEU A 30 0.46 1.51 -0.86
C LEU A 30 1.84 1.96 -0.36
N ALA A 31 2.14 1.67 0.91
CA ALA A 31 3.51 1.75 1.42
C ALA A 31 4.43 0.78 0.67
N ASP A 32 5.70 1.16 0.51
CA ASP A 32 6.67 0.40 -0.31
C ASP A 32 6.89 -1.03 0.19
N GLU A 33 6.74 -1.24 1.51
CA GLU A 33 6.88 -2.56 2.14
C GLU A 33 5.91 -3.61 1.59
N TYR A 34 4.71 -3.20 1.15
CA TYR A 34 3.73 -4.11 0.53
C TYR A 34 4.08 -4.49 -0.90
N LEU A 35 4.88 -3.67 -1.59
CA LEU A 35 5.30 -3.87 -2.99
C LEU A 35 6.71 -4.43 -3.10
N ARG A 36 7.43 -4.52 -1.98
CA ARG A 36 8.81 -4.98 -1.92
C ARG A 36 8.93 -6.45 -2.34
N GLU A 37 9.96 -6.74 -3.13
CA GLU A 37 10.38 -8.11 -3.46
C GLU A 37 11.02 -8.81 -2.25
N VAL A 38 11.00 -10.15 -2.23
CA VAL A 38 11.57 -10.89 -1.09
C VAL A 38 13.10 -10.75 -1.07
N VAL A 39 13.60 -9.93 -0.15
CA VAL A 39 15.03 -9.81 0.14
C VAL A 39 15.46 -10.92 1.10
N THR A 40 16.67 -11.43 0.93
CA THR A 40 17.21 -12.53 1.74
C THR A 40 18.43 -12.12 2.54
N VAL A 41 18.63 -12.81 3.66
CA VAL A 41 19.80 -12.67 4.54
C VAL A 41 20.36 -14.05 4.87
N PRO A 42 21.69 -14.22 4.97
CA PRO A 42 22.29 -15.49 5.32
C PRO A 42 22.12 -15.83 6.81
N VAL A 43 21.80 -17.09 7.08
CA VAL A 43 21.75 -17.67 8.44
C VAL A 43 22.50 -19.00 8.47
N TYR A 44 23.02 -19.37 9.64
CA TYR A 44 23.61 -20.68 9.87
C TYR A 44 22.54 -21.68 10.30
N VAL A 45 22.50 -22.83 9.64
CA VAL A 45 21.53 -23.90 9.83
C VAL A 45 22.23 -25.20 10.21
N GLY A 46 21.72 -25.87 11.24
CA GLY A 46 22.17 -27.20 11.65
C GLY A 46 21.15 -28.27 11.30
N LYS A 47 21.60 -29.51 11.09
CA LYS A 47 20.72 -30.67 10.89
C LYS A 47 20.37 -31.32 12.22
N ILE A 48 19.09 -31.57 12.45
CA ILE A 48 18.61 -32.33 13.62
C ILE A 48 18.69 -33.82 13.29
N ILE A 49 19.57 -34.53 14.01
CA ILE A 49 19.75 -35.99 13.91
C ILE A 49 18.83 -36.75 14.87
N ASP A 50 18.60 -36.22 16.09
CA ASP A 50 17.67 -36.81 17.05
C ASP A 50 16.41 -35.94 17.18
N ARG A 51 15.32 -36.43 16.57
CA ARG A 51 14.02 -35.76 16.56
C ARG A 51 13.45 -35.54 17.96
N LYS A 52 13.79 -36.39 18.94
CA LYS A 52 13.29 -36.26 20.33
C LYS A 52 13.82 -35.00 21.02
N GLN A 53 14.97 -34.47 20.57
CA GLN A 53 15.60 -33.29 21.13
C GLN A 53 15.05 -31.97 20.54
N THR A 54 14.22 -32.02 19.49
CA THR A 54 13.78 -30.82 18.74
C THR A 54 13.20 -29.74 19.65
N SER A 55 12.24 -30.07 20.50
CA SER A 55 11.59 -29.10 21.40
C SER A 55 12.56 -28.49 22.41
N ARG A 56 13.50 -29.29 22.93
CA ARG A 56 14.57 -28.84 23.83
C ARG A 56 15.50 -27.87 23.12
N LEU A 57 15.95 -28.21 21.91
CA LEU A 57 16.83 -27.39 21.09
C LEU A 57 16.20 -26.05 20.71
N VAL A 58 14.93 -26.05 20.29
CA VAL A 58 14.19 -24.82 19.98
C VAL A 58 14.08 -23.92 21.21
N LYS A 59 13.71 -24.48 22.37
CA LYS A 59 13.59 -23.72 23.62
C LYS A 59 14.93 -23.11 24.04
N TRP A 60 15.99 -23.91 24.02
CA TRP A 60 17.35 -23.46 24.35
C TRP A 60 17.82 -22.35 23.41
N LEU A 61 17.79 -22.57 22.09
CA LEU A 61 18.21 -21.58 21.11
C LEU A 61 17.39 -20.29 21.15
N SER A 62 16.10 -20.38 21.45
CA SER A 62 15.26 -19.17 21.59
C SER A 62 15.65 -18.33 22.81
N GLN A 63 16.22 -18.96 23.85
CA GLN A 63 16.68 -18.27 25.06
C GLN A 63 18.11 -17.73 24.93
N THR A 64 19.02 -18.50 24.32
CA THR A 64 20.44 -18.15 24.23
C THR A 64 20.80 -17.36 22.99
N VAL A 65 20.17 -17.68 21.85
CA VAL A 65 20.49 -17.07 20.55
C VAL A 65 19.19 -16.73 19.81
N PRO A 66 18.47 -15.68 20.25
CA PRO A 66 17.22 -15.27 19.62
C PRO A 66 17.43 -14.82 18.17
N LEU A 67 16.39 -14.93 17.36
CA LEU A 67 16.43 -14.59 15.93
C LEU A 67 16.44 -13.09 15.65
N GLY A 68 16.26 -12.23 16.66
CA GLY A 68 16.18 -10.78 16.48
C GLY A 68 15.01 -10.41 15.56
N ASP A 69 15.31 -9.76 14.45
CA ASP A 69 14.33 -9.32 13.45
C ASP A 69 13.75 -10.47 12.61
N LEU A 70 14.31 -11.69 12.71
CA LEU A 70 13.87 -12.87 11.94
C LEU A 70 12.84 -13.75 12.68
N GLN A 71 12.11 -13.20 13.66
CA GLN A 71 11.13 -13.95 14.45
C GLN A 71 9.91 -14.44 13.66
N HIS A 72 9.67 -13.89 12.46
CA HIS A 72 8.63 -14.38 11.55
C HIS A 72 8.95 -15.77 11.00
N LEU A 73 10.22 -16.17 10.96
CA LEU A 73 10.64 -17.48 10.48
C LEU A 73 10.35 -18.57 11.51
N LYS A 74 9.87 -19.73 11.04
CA LYS A 74 9.80 -20.91 11.88
C LYS A 74 11.23 -21.39 12.16
N ARG A 75 11.58 -21.59 13.43
CA ARG A 75 12.95 -21.99 13.82
C ARG A 75 13.41 -23.30 13.16
N VAL A 76 12.47 -24.21 12.90
CA VAL A 76 12.71 -25.55 12.33
C VAL A 76 11.94 -25.69 11.02
N ARG A 77 12.56 -26.35 10.03
CA ARG A 77 11.88 -26.85 8.83
C ARG A 77 12.09 -28.35 8.66
N SER A 78 11.13 -29.01 8.01
CA SER A 78 11.25 -30.40 7.59
C SER A 78 11.47 -30.43 6.07
N THR A 79 12.48 -31.17 5.63
CA THR A 79 12.79 -31.40 4.22
C THR A 79 12.82 -32.90 3.93
N ALA A 80 12.97 -33.29 2.66
CA ALA A 80 13.19 -34.69 2.29
C ALA A 80 14.50 -35.25 2.89
N ALA A 81 15.50 -34.41 3.14
CA ALA A 81 16.81 -34.81 3.67
C ALA A 81 16.87 -34.87 5.21
N GLY A 82 15.82 -34.42 5.91
CA GLY A 82 15.73 -34.42 7.37
C GLY A 82 15.12 -33.14 7.94
N MET A 83 15.30 -32.93 9.24
CA MET A 83 14.91 -31.68 9.90
C MET A 83 16.11 -30.77 10.07
N GLU A 84 15.87 -29.49 9.87
CA GLU A 84 16.90 -28.45 9.91
C GLU A 84 16.43 -27.33 10.83
N ILE A 85 17.37 -26.72 11.55
CA ILE A 85 17.10 -25.68 12.54
C ILE A 85 18.02 -24.49 12.32
N ILE A 86 17.44 -23.29 12.34
CA ILE A 86 18.24 -22.05 12.31
C ILE A 86 19.00 -21.96 13.63
N LEU A 87 20.32 -21.88 13.56
CA LEU A 87 21.17 -21.69 14.73
C LEU A 87 21.26 -20.21 15.06
N ARG A 88 21.54 -19.36 14.07
CA ARG A 88 21.67 -17.91 14.25
C ARG A 88 21.77 -17.15 12.92
N PRO A 89 21.48 -15.84 12.91
CA PRO A 89 21.88 -14.95 11.81
C PRO A 89 23.41 -14.86 11.66
N ARG A 90 23.87 -14.72 10.41
CA ARG A 90 25.28 -14.42 10.09
C ARG A 90 25.61 -12.99 10.54
N ARG A 91 26.77 -12.80 11.17
CA ARG A 91 27.30 -11.46 11.50
C ARG A 91 28.09 -10.93 10.31
N GLU A 92 28.08 -9.62 10.08
CA GLU A 92 28.77 -8.97 8.95
C GLU A 92 30.28 -9.28 8.90
N ASN A 93 30.93 -9.44 10.06
CA ASN A 93 32.37 -9.75 10.15
C ASN A 93 32.67 -11.25 10.39
N ALA A 94 31.73 -12.15 10.09
CA ALA A 94 31.95 -13.58 10.27
C ALA A 94 32.86 -14.12 9.16
N SER A 95 33.91 -14.86 9.56
CA SER A 95 34.80 -15.58 8.63
C SER A 95 34.00 -16.51 7.71
N ASP A 96 34.38 -16.60 6.44
CA ASP A 96 33.80 -17.53 5.47
C ASP A 96 34.07 -19.01 5.79
N CYS A 97 34.93 -19.29 6.78
CA CYS A 97 35.33 -20.65 7.13
C CYS A 97 34.46 -21.33 8.20
N VAL A 98 33.29 -20.78 8.57
CA VAL A 98 32.39 -21.38 9.56
C VAL A 98 31.85 -22.70 9.01
N LYS A 99 32.27 -23.82 9.63
CA LYS A 99 31.88 -25.18 9.17
C LYS A 99 31.21 -26.00 10.27
N THR A 100 31.47 -25.71 11.53
CA THR A 100 31.01 -26.52 12.66
C THR A 100 30.06 -25.79 13.59
N ILE A 101 29.26 -26.53 14.35
CA ILE A 101 28.39 -25.97 15.40
C ILE A 101 29.18 -25.14 16.42
N LYS A 102 30.41 -25.57 16.76
CA LYS A 102 31.26 -24.86 17.72
C LYS A 102 31.69 -23.49 17.21
N ASP A 103 31.93 -23.35 15.90
CA ASP A 103 32.26 -22.07 15.28
C ASP A 103 31.09 -21.08 15.38
N VAL A 104 29.86 -21.60 15.32
CA VAL A 104 28.62 -20.81 15.31
C VAL A 104 28.14 -20.43 16.71
N LEU A 105 28.17 -21.38 17.64
CA LEU A 105 27.58 -21.28 18.99
C LEU A 105 28.63 -21.12 20.10
N GLY A 106 29.92 -21.29 19.81
CA GLY A 106 31.01 -21.11 20.78
C GLY A 106 30.85 -22.01 22.01
N THR A 107 31.03 -21.42 23.20
CA THR A 107 30.90 -22.11 24.50
C THR A 107 29.50 -22.63 24.79
N ASP A 108 28.48 -22.15 24.08
CA ASP A 108 27.09 -22.56 24.29
C ASP A 108 26.78 -23.93 23.66
N SER A 109 27.73 -24.54 22.93
CA SER A 109 27.53 -25.83 22.25
C SER A 109 27.24 -27.02 23.18
N THR A 110 27.41 -26.88 24.50
CA THR A 110 27.18 -27.95 25.50
C THR A 110 25.76 -28.50 25.48
N HIS A 111 24.79 -27.73 24.98
CA HIS A 111 23.39 -28.14 24.86
C HIS A 111 22.98 -28.59 23.45
N ALA A 112 23.93 -28.68 22.50
CA ALA A 112 23.69 -29.02 21.10
C ALA A 112 23.40 -30.51 20.83
N GLU A 113 23.21 -31.34 21.86
CA GLU A 113 22.87 -32.76 21.70
C GLU A 113 21.65 -32.96 20.77
N GLY A 114 21.82 -33.83 19.77
CA GLY A 114 20.80 -34.08 18.75
C GLY A 114 20.97 -33.27 17.46
N LEU A 115 22.04 -32.48 17.33
CA LEU A 115 22.46 -31.83 16.09
C LEU A 115 23.67 -32.53 15.44
N SER A 116 23.79 -32.46 14.11
CA SER A 116 25.01 -32.83 13.38
C SER A 116 26.13 -31.82 13.61
N GLU A 117 27.39 -32.23 13.55
CA GLU A 117 28.51 -31.29 13.71
C GLU A 117 28.60 -30.25 12.58
N ASP A 118 28.21 -30.63 11.36
CA ASP A 118 28.22 -29.77 10.18
C ASP A 118 27.14 -28.68 10.25
N VAL A 119 27.53 -27.48 9.78
CA VAL A 119 26.65 -26.32 9.60
C VAL A 119 26.64 -25.91 8.15
N VAL A 120 25.48 -25.48 7.68
CA VAL A 120 25.31 -24.92 6.34
C VAL A 120 24.81 -23.50 6.42
N GLU A 121 25.31 -22.63 5.54
CA GLU A 121 24.76 -21.29 5.36
C GLU A 121 23.60 -21.33 4.37
N VAL A 122 22.48 -20.72 4.74
CA VAL A 122 21.26 -20.68 3.93
C VAL A 122 20.72 -19.26 3.90
N ASN A 123 20.32 -18.80 2.71
CA ASN A 123 19.62 -17.52 2.56
C ASN A 123 18.13 -17.68 2.91
N VAL A 124 17.65 -16.87 3.84
CA VAL A 124 16.25 -16.88 4.31
C VAL A 124 15.63 -15.49 4.15
N PRO A 125 14.29 -15.38 4.10
CA PRO A 125 13.61 -14.09 3.96
C PRO A 125 13.98 -13.14 5.11
N GLN A 126 14.52 -11.97 4.77
CA GLN A 126 14.96 -10.98 5.74
C GLN A 126 13.80 -10.35 6.52
N HIS A 127 12.63 -10.25 5.90
CA HIS A 127 11.49 -9.56 6.47
C HIS A 127 10.24 -10.44 6.47
N ALA A 128 9.34 -10.16 7.41
CA ALA A 128 8.02 -10.77 7.46
C ALA A 128 7.23 -10.44 6.17
N PRO A 129 6.55 -11.42 5.58
CA PRO A 129 5.67 -11.16 4.44
C PRO A 129 4.44 -10.36 4.88
N LEU A 130 4.09 -9.33 4.13
CA LEU A 130 2.89 -8.50 4.34
C LEU A 130 1.77 -8.84 3.36
N THR A 131 2.10 -9.45 2.22
CA THR A 131 1.13 -9.89 1.21
C THR A 131 1.22 -11.40 0.95
N ARG A 132 0.16 -11.96 0.38
CA ARG A 132 0.13 -13.40 0.03
C ARG A 132 1.22 -13.78 -0.97
N SER A 133 1.47 -12.94 -1.97
CA SER A 133 2.55 -13.16 -2.94
C SER A 133 3.93 -13.15 -2.28
N GLN A 134 4.18 -12.21 -1.35
CA GLN A 134 5.40 -12.20 -0.55
C GLN A 134 5.50 -13.45 0.33
N PHE A 135 4.40 -13.89 0.94
CA PHE A 135 4.35 -15.10 1.76
C PHE A 135 4.70 -16.35 0.96
N GLU A 136 4.06 -16.55 -0.19
CA GLU A 136 4.31 -17.70 -1.06
C GLU A 136 5.79 -17.75 -1.48
N SER A 137 6.33 -16.62 -1.93
CA SER A 137 7.73 -16.48 -2.33
C SER A 137 8.70 -16.73 -1.16
N SER A 138 8.39 -16.16 0.02
CA SER A 138 9.20 -16.33 1.24
C SER A 138 9.19 -17.78 1.72
N ASN A 139 8.02 -18.43 1.67
CA ASN A 139 7.82 -19.77 2.17
C ASN A 139 8.50 -20.84 1.29
N CYS A 140 8.81 -20.52 0.02
CA CYS A 140 9.70 -21.33 -0.82
C CYS A 140 11.15 -21.34 -0.33
N LEU A 141 11.61 -20.26 0.31
CA LEU A 141 12.98 -20.15 0.82
C LEU A 141 13.12 -20.73 2.23
N TRP A 142 12.23 -20.31 3.13
CA TRP A 142 12.17 -20.83 4.49
C TRP A 142 10.74 -20.69 5.06
N PRO A 143 10.23 -21.69 5.80
CA PRO A 143 8.89 -21.60 6.37
C PRO A 143 8.72 -20.39 7.28
N THR A 144 7.71 -19.57 7.00
CA THR A 144 7.42 -18.34 7.74
C THR A 144 6.00 -18.35 8.28
N GLN A 145 5.73 -17.52 9.28
CA GLN A 145 4.38 -17.19 9.70
C GLN A 145 3.84 -16.05 8.81
N PHE A 146 2.53 -16.08 8.58
CA PHE A 146 1.83 -15.04 7.83
C PHE A 146 0.39 -14.93 8.30
N HIS A 147 -0.02 -13.70 8.61
CA HIS A 147 -1.38 -13.35 8.92
C HIS A 147 -1.81 -12.29 7.92
N GLU A 148 -2.71 -12.65 7.01
CA GLU A 148 -3.12 -11.77 5.93
C GLU A 148 -3.95 -10.60 6.46
N ASP A 149 -3.54 -9.38 6.11
CA ASP A 149 -4.40 -8.21 6.25
C ASP A 149 -5.50 -8.26 5.20
N LYS A 150 -6.73 -8.51 5.65
CA LYS A 150 -7.91 -8.63 4.77
C LYS A 150 -8.20 -7.36 3.97
N LEU A 151 -7.91 -6.19 4.55
CA LEU A 151 -8.16 -4.91 3.89
C LEU A 151 -7.15 -4.71 2.76
N ILE A 152 -5.85 -4.91 3.04
CA ILE A 152 -4.80 -4.82 2.03
C ILE A 152 -5.01 -5.87 0.94
N ALA A 153 -5.38 -7.10 1.29
CA ALA A 153 -5.69 -8.16 0.32
C ALA A 153 -6.84 -7.75 -0.63
N LYS A 154 -7.90 -7.13 -0.10
CA LYS A 154 -8.98 -6.58 -0.94
C LYS A 154 -8.52 -5.44 -1.84
N ILE A 155 -7.67 -4.54 -1.32
CA ILE A 155 -7.14 -3.41 -2.08
C ILE A 155 -6.26 -3.90 -3.24
N ILE A 156 -5.43 -4.92 -3.02
CA ILE A 156 -4.55 -5.49 -4.05
C ILE A 156 -5.35 -6.32 -5.07
N GLY A 157 -6.39 -7.04 -4.63
CA GLY A 157 -7.13 -8.00 -5.46
C GLY A 157 -8.13 -7.41 -6.46
N ASP A 158 -8.05 -6.11 -6.79
CA ASP A 158 -8.89 -5.35 -7.76
C ASP A 158 -10.42 -5.35 -7.51
N ASN A 159 -10.89 -6.04 -6.45
CA ASN A 159 -12.30 -6.16 -6.07
C ASN A 159 -12.70 -5.20 -4.92
N PHE A 160 -11.94 -4.14 -4.71
CA PHE A 160 -12.21 -3.19 -3.62
C PHE A 160 -13.44 -2.31 -3.90
N PHE A 161 -13.64 -1.91 -5.15
CA PHE A 161 -14.75 -1.05 -5.58
C PHE A 161 -15.72 -1.81 -6.47
N THR A 162 -17.01 -1.68 -6.18
CA THR A 162 -18.09 -2.18 -7.04
C THR A 162 -18.17 -1.37 -8.34
N ALA A 163 -18.93 -1.87 -9.32
CA ALA A 163 -19.17 -1.13 -10.55
C ALA A 163 -19.94 0.19 -10.31
N GLN A 164 -20.77 0.25 -9.26
CA GLN A 164 -21.47 1.48 -8.88
C GLN A 164 -20.49 2.48 -8.26
N ASP A 165 -19.62 2.04 -7.34
CA ASP A 165 -18.57 2.90 -6.76
C ASP A 165 -17.72 3.55 -7.85
N LYS A 166 -17.28 2.76 -8.85
CA LYS A 166 -16.48 3.26 -9.97
C LYS A 166 -17.21 4.37 -10.76
N ARG A 167 -18.52 4.22 -11.01
CA ARG A 167 -19.33 5.26 -11.67
C ARG A 167 -19.46 6.53 -10.82
N ASP A 168 -19.71 6.37 -9.52
CA ASP A 168 -19.84 7.51 -8.62
C ASP A 168 -18.51 8.25 -8.48
N MET A 169 -17.40 7.53 -8.38
CA MET A 169 -16.05 8.10 -8.39
C MET A 169 -15.78 8.92 -9.65
N GLU A 170 -16.10 8.41 -10.84
CA GLU A 170 -15.99 9.16 -12.10
C GLU A 170 -16.84 10.42 -12.07
N ARG A 171 -18.09 10.34 -11.59
CA ARG A 171 -18.99 11.50 -11.45
C ARG A 171 -18.40 12.57 -10.52
N TYR A 172 -17.89 12.20 -9.36
CA TYR A 172 -17.32 13.15 -8.40
C TYR A 172 -16.03 13.79 -8.93
N MET A 173 -15.18 13.01 -9.61
CA MET A 173 -13.99 13.56 -10.27
C MET A 173 -14.36 14.53 -11.40
N MET A 174 -15.42 14.25 -12.16
CA MET A 174 -15.91 15.17 -13.19
C MET A 174 -16.33 16.53 -12.61
N LEU A 175 -16.97 16.56 -11.43
CA LEU A 175 -17.27 17.83 -10.74
C LEU A 175 -16.01 18.63 -10.42
N ALA A 176 -14.95 17.96 -9.97
CA ALA A 176 -13.67 18.58 -9.69
C ALA A 176 -13.00 19.10 -10.98
N ILE A 177 -13.07 18.34 -12.08
CA ILE A 177 -12.54 18.73 -13.40
C ILE A 177 -13.28 19.97 -13.94
N GLU A 178 -14.61 19.99 -13.86
CA GLU A 178 -15.41 21.15 -14.31
C GLU A 178 -15.05 22.42 -13.55
N ALA A 179 -14.92 22.32 -12.23
CA ALA A 179 -14.46 23.44 -11.41
C ALA A 179 -13.03 23.87 -11.79
N ALA A 180 -12.13 22.92 -12.00
CA ALA A 180 -10.76 23.19 -12.43
C ALA A 180 -10.67 23.94 -13.77
N LYS A 181 -11.55 23.62 -14.74
CA LYS A 181 -11.61 24.31 -16.04
C LYS A 181 -12.02 25.78 -15.91
N MET A 182 -12.81 26.12 -14.91
CA MET A 182 -13.25 27.49 -14.63
C MET A 182 -12.25 28.26 -13.73
N SER A 183 -11.27 27.55 -13.18
CA SER A 183 -10.28 28.10 -12.25
C SER A 183 -9.03 28.59 -12.96
N VAL A 184 -8.42 29.64 -12.40
CA VAL A 184 -7.12 30.14 -12.85
C VAL A 184 -5.97 29.17 -12.50
N THR A 185 -6.10 28.38 -11.44
CA THR A 185 -5.05 27.43 -11.01
C THR A 185 -5.09 26.11 -11.77
N GLY A 186 -6.19 25.78 -12.46
CA GLY A 186 -6.35 24.50 -13.16
C GLY A 186 -6.47 23.28 -12.24
N VAL A 187 -6.71 23.49 -10.94
CA VAL A 187 -6.85 22.42 -9.94
C VAL A 187 -8.20 22.54 -9.26
N GLY A 188 -8.92 21.42 -9.19
CA GLY A 188 -10.24 21.33 -8.58
C GLY A 188 -10.33 20.16 -7.61
N VAL A 189 -11.21 20.31 -6.63
CA VAL A 189 -11.48 19.33 -5.58
C VAL A 189 -12.98 19.19 -5.40
N ALA A 190 -13.47 17.95 -5.29
CA ALA A 190 -14.79 17.65 -4.76
C ALA A 190 -14.64 16.85 -3.45
N VAL A 191 -15.38 17.23 -2.42
CA VAL A 191 -15.44 16.49 -1.15
C VAL A 191 -16.81 15.89 -0.99
N VAL A 192 -16.85 14.61 -0.63
CA VAL A 192 -18.06 13.80 -0.62
C VAL A 192 -18.22 13.15 0.74
N ASN A 193 -19.45 13.17 1.27
CA ASN A 193 -19.83 12.21 2.30
C ASN A 193 -20.24 10.90 1.62
N PRO A 194 -19.44 9.85 1.74
CA PRO A 194 -19.67 8.58 1.08
C PRO A 194 -20.83 7.78 1.67
N ASP A 195 -21.22 8.03 2.92
CA ASP A 195 -22.31 7.30 3.57
C ASP A 195 -23.67 7.72 3.01
N THR A 196 -23.80 9.00 2.61
CA THR A 196 -24.99 9.54 1.95
C THR A 196 -24.82 9.74 0.44
N SER A 197 -23.61 9.50 -0.10
CA SER A 197 -23.26 9.79 -1.50
C SER A 197 -23.48 11.27 -1.90
N THR A 198 -23.37 12.18 -0.93
CA THR A 198 -23.63 13.61 -1.10
C THR A 198 -22.32 14.37 -1.31
N THR A 199 -22.27 15.22 -2.33
CA THR A 199 -21.15 16.17 -2.51
C THR A 199 -21.35 17.34 -1.55
N LEU A 200 -20.37 17.58 -0.69
CA LEU A 200 -20.43 18.63 0.34
C LEU A 200 -19.90 19.96 -0.19
N VAL A 201 -18.75 19.90 -0.87
CA VAL A 201 -18.07 21.08 -1.41
C VAL A 201 -17.42 20.76 -2.76
N VAL A 202 -17.40 21.76 -3.64
CA VAL A 202 -16.54 21.78 -4.83
C VAL A 202 -15.71 23.05 -4.80
N ALA A 203 -14.39 22.89 -4.80
CA ALA A 203 -13.44 23.96 -4.52
C ALA A 203 -12.32 24.03 -5.57
N THR A 204 -11.76 25.22 -5.73
CA THR A 204 -10.61 25.49 -6.60
C THR A 204 -9.56 26.33 -5.86
N GLY A 205 -8.35 26.38 -6.42
CA GLY A 205 -7.27 27.19 -5.86
C GLY A 205 -7.42 28.68 -6.17
N ASP A 206 -6.80 29.51 -5.35
CA ASP A 206 -6.79 30.97 -5.48
C ASP A 206 -5.34 31.46 -5.64
N LYS A 207 -5.03 32.09 -6.79
CA LYS A 207 -3.68 32.62 -7.09
C LYS A 207 -3.33 33.88 -6.29
N THR A 208 -4.28 34.52 -5.61
CA THR A 208 -4.01 35.73 -4.83
C THR A 208 -3.24 35.44 -3.54
N HIS A 209 -3.20 34.18 -3.09
CA HIS A 209 -2.47 33.80 -1.90
C HIS A 209 -1.80 32.42 -2.05
N PRO A 210 -0.48 32.29 -1.80
CA PRO A 210 0.27 31.07 -2.10
C PRO A 210 -0.22 29.83 -1.35
N MET A 211 -0.82 29.99 -0.16
CA MET A 211 -1.34 28.85 0.62
C MET A 211 -2.75 28.40 0.21
N LYS A 212 -3.46 29.14 -0.64
CA LYS A 212 -4.86 28.83 -0.99
C LYS A 212 -4.94 27.85 -2.16
N HIS A 213 -4.30 26.70 -1.99
CA HIS A 213 -4.48 25.57 -2.91
C HIS A 213 -5.89 25.00 -2.79
N ALA A 214 -6.40 24.38 -3.86
CA ALA A 214 -7.77 23.85 -3.90
C ALA A 214 -8.12 22.93 -2.71
N VAL A 215 -7.17 22.11 -2.24
CA VAL A 215 -7.34 21.26 -1.06
C VAL A 215 -7.52 22.06 0.22
N MET A 216 -6.71 23.11 0.42
CA MET A 216 -6.82 23.96 1.62
C MET A 216 -8.16 24.69 1.64
N VAL A 217 -8.58 25.19 0.48
CA VAL A 217 -9.88 25.83 0.30
C VAL A 217 -11.01 24.85 0.57
N ALA A 218 -10.93 23.61 0.07
CA ALA A 218 -11.92 22.57 0.33
C ALA A 218 -12.06 22.26 1.82
N VAL A 219 -10.95 22.12 2.55
CA VAL A 219 -10.95 21.91 4.01
C VAL A 219 -11.60 23.09 4.73
N ASP A 220 -11.27 24.33 4.36
CA ASP A 220 -11.92 25.52 4.92
C ASP A 220 -13.43 25.52 4.69
N MET A 221 -13.87 25.14 3.50
CA MET A 221 -15.29 25.06 3.15
C MET A 221 -16.04 23.97 3.91
N VAL A 222 -15.41 22.81 4.15
CA VAL A 222 -15.99 21.80 5.06
C VAL A 222 -16.10 22.36 6.48
N ALA A 223 -15.11 23.11 6.95
CA ALA A 223 -15.20 23.77 8.25
C ALA A 223 -16.38 24.75 8.33
N ARG A 224 -16.73 25.43 7.22
CA ARG A 224 -17.89 26.33 7.14
C ARG A 224 -19.22 25.61 7.34
N HIS A 225 -19.38 24.41 6.78
CA HIS A 225 -20.55 23.56 7.06
C HIS A 225 -20.71 23.25 8.55
N HIS A 226 -19.60 23.22 9.29
CA HIS A 226 -19.58 22.99 10.74
C HIS A 226 -19.56 24.29 11.57
N GLY A 227 -19.88 25.45 10.97
CA GLY A 227 -19.93 26.75 11.65
C GLY A 227 -18.57 27.42 11.87
N GLY A 228 -17.50 26.92 11.27
CA GLY A 228 -16.15 27.49 11.27
C GLY A 228 -15.79 28.17 9.94
N GLY A 229 -14.55 27.96 9.50
CA GLY A 229 -13.99 28.53 8.28
C GLY A 229 -13.34 29.90 8.49
N ALA A 230 -12.16 30.09 7.90
CA ALA A 230 -11.31 31.26 8.03
C ALA A 230 -11.31 32.14 6.77
N TRP A 231 -11.52 31.59 5.57
CA TRP A 231 -11.33 32.34 4.32
C TRP A 231 -12.62 32.68 3.57
N PRO A 232 -12.79 33.92 3.07
CA PRO A 232 -13.99 34.29 2.33
C PRO A 232 -14.22 33.37 1.12
N LEU A 233 -15.49 33.04 0.87
CA LEU A 233 -15.88 32.21 -0.26
C LEU A 233 -15.64 32.96 -1.58
N MET A 234 -14.99 32.29 -2.53
CA MET A 234 -14.85 32.78 -3.90
C MET A 234 -16.06 32.38 -4.74
N ILE A 235 -16.42 33.20 -5.73
CA ILE A 235 -17.55 32.96 -6.64
C ILE A 235 -17.47 31.60 -7.34
N GLN A 236 -16.25 31.11 -7.61
CA GLN A 236 -16.01 29.84 -8.30
C GLN A 236 -16.17 28.61 -7.39
N ASN A 237 -16.19 28.81 -6.07
CA ASN A 237 -16.31 27.74 -5.10
C ASN A 237 -17.79 27.51 -4.75
N ARG A 238 -18.21 26.24 -4.74
CA ARG A 238 -19.59 25.86 -4.44
C ARG A 238 -19.67 25.17 -3.10
N LEU A 239 -20.37 25.80 -2.17
CA LEU A 239 -20.89 25.15 -0.98
C LEU A 239 -22.21 24.49 -1.40
N CYS A 240 -22.29 23.17 -1.37
CA CYS A 240 -23.50 22.46 -1.79
C CYS A 240 -24.58 22.56 -0.71
N ASP A 241 -25.84 22.58 -1.13
CA ASP A 241 -26.97 22.46 -0.21
C ASP A 241 -26.96 21.04 0.36
N VAL A 242 -26.87 20.94 1.68
CA VAL A 242 -26.74 19.67 2.41
C VAL A 242 -27.68 19.64 3.60
N GLU A 243 -28.18 18.46 3.94
CA GLU A 243 -28.93 18.25 5.17
C GLU A 243 -27.98 17.90 6.32
N LEU A 244 -28.45 18.01 7.58
CA LEU A 244 -27.63 17.65 8.75
C LEU A 244 -27.09 16.21 8.66
N LYS A 245 -27.90 15.27 8.15
CA LYS A 245 -27.50 13.87 7.97
C LYS A 245 -26.33 13.71 6.98
N ASP A 246 -26.19 14.60 6.01
CA ASP A 246 -25.09 14.57 5.03
C ASP A 246 -23.77 15.04 5.64
N LEU A 247 -23.83 15.76 6.76
CA LEU A 247 -22.67 16.18 7.52
C LEU A 247 -22.28 15.17 8.60
N GLU A 248 -23.13 14.18 8.89
CA GLU A 248 -22.86 13.18 9.93
C GLU A 248 -22.08 11.97 9.39
N VAL A 249 -21.29 11.36 10.28
CA VAL A 249 -20.63 10.07 10.07
C VAL A 249 -20.97 9.20 11.26
N ASP A 250 -21.48 8.00 11.01
CA ASP A 250 -22.05 7.11 12.04
C ASP A 250 -23.11 7.81 12.94
N GLY A 251 -23.92 8.70 12.34
CA GLY A 251 -24.99 9.44 13.03
C GLY A 251 -24.49 10.49 14.02
N LYS A 252 -23.25 10.97 13.88
CA LYS A 252 -22.66 12.02 14.71
C LYS A 252 -21.91 13.04 13.87
N ALA A 253 -21.83 14.27 14.36
CA ALA A 253 -20.97 15.29 13.75
C ALA A 253 -19.49 14.86 13.81
N PRO A 254 -18.78 14.81 12.67
CA PRO A 254 -17.39 14.38 12.60
C PRO A 254 -16.44 15.49 13.03
N TYR A 255 -15.21 15.10 13.39
CA TYR A 255 -14.11 16.06 13.45
C TYR A 255 -13.72 16.47 12.03
N LEU A 256 -14.07 17.70 11.64
CA LEU A 256 -13.71 18.32 10.37
C LEU A 256 -14.00 17.41 9.15
N CYS A 257 -13.00 16.81 8.50
CA CYS A 257 -13.20 15.98 7.32
C CYS A 257 -13.19 14.47 7.61
N THR A 258 -13.33 14.08 8.88
CA THR A 258 -13.37 12.66 9.27
C THR A 258 -14.50 11.95 8.55
N GLY A 259 -14.20 10.81 7.92
CA GLY A 259 -15.18 10.00 7.18
C GLY A 259 -15.43 10.43 5.73
N TYR A 260 -14.91 11.57 5.29
CA TYR A 260 -15.14 12.07 3.94
C TYR A 260 -14.06 11.66 2.93
N ASP A 261 -14.48 11.55 1.68
CA ASP A 261 -13.63 11.22 0.54
C ASP A 261 -13.36 12.48 -0.31
N PHE A 262 -12.11 12.62 -0.74
CA PHE A 262 -11.66 13.74 -1.58
C PHE A 262 -11.34 13.27 -2.99
N TYR A 263 -11.87 13.96 -3.99
CA TYR A 263 -11.58 13.75 -5.41
C TYR A 263 -10.83 14.98 -5.93
N ILE A 264 -9.58 14.79 -6.32
CA ILE A 264 -8.62 15.88 -6.56
C ILE A 264 -8.02 15.71 -7.96
N THR A 265 -8.10 16.72 -8.82
CA THR A 265 -7.63 16.56 -10.21
C THR A 265 -6.12 16.27 -10.30
N HIS A 266 -5.32 16.88 -9.42
CA HIS A 266 -3.86 16.74 -9.39
C HIS A 266 -3.40 16.26 -8.02
N GLU A 267 -2.35 15.43 -8.00
CA GLU A 267 -1.78 14.94 -6.75
C GLU A 267 -1.40 16.09 -5.80
N PRO A 268 -1.89 16.07 -4.53
CA PRO A 268 -1.59 17.08 -3.53
C PRO A 268 -0.09 17.22 -3.22
N CYS A 269 0.40 18.46 -3.12
CA CYS A 269 1.74 18.74 -2.62
C CYS A 269 1.88 18.44 -1.11
N THR A 270 3.09 18.51 -0.56
CA THR A 270 3.37 18.24 0.87
C THR A 270 2.46 19.00 1.83
N MET A 271 2.23 20.30 1.60
CA MET A 271 1.34 21.11 2.44
C MET A 271 -0.08 20.56 2.43
N CYS A 272 -0.65 20.33 1.25
CA CYS A 272 -2.02 19.84 1.09
C CYS A 272 -2.18 18.42 1.62
N ALA A 273 -1.21 17.54 1.35
CA ALA A 273 -1.19 16.19 1.88
C ALA A 273 -1.16 16.18 3.42
N MET A 274 -0.35 17.04 4.05
CA MET A 274 -0.32 17.16 5.51
C MET A 274 -1.62 17.76 6.08
N ALA A 275 -2.25 18.71 5.37
CA ALA A 275 -3.57 19.21 5.75
C ALA A 275 -4.62 18.09 5.73
N LEU A 276 -4.60 17.21 4.72
CA LEU A 276 -5.49 16.04 4.66
C LEU A 276 -5.27 15.07 5.84
N VAL A 277 -4.01 14.85 6.26
CA VAL A 277 -3.69 14.09 7.48
C VAL A 277 -4.31 14.76 8.71
N HIS A 278 -4.10 16.07 8.90
CA HIS A 278 -4.63 16.79 10.06
C HIS A 278 -6.16 16.88 10.08
N SER A 279 -6.80 16.90 8.90
CA SER A 279 -8.26 16.90 8.76
C SER A 279 -8.90 15.52 8.88
N ARG A 280 -8.09 14.47 9.08
CA ARG A 280 -8.52 13.07 9.25
C ARG A 280 -9.37 12.52 8.11
N VAL A 281 -9.05 12.90 6.87
CA VAL A 281 -9.80 12.42 5.70
C VAL A 281 -9.83 10.89 5.63
N ARG A 282 -10.90 10.33 5.06
CA ARG A 282 -11.05 8.88 4.94
C ARG A 282 -10.29 8.34 3.73
N ARG A 283 -10.51 8.93 2.56
CA ARG A 283 -9.88 8.53 1.29
C ARG A 283 -9.57 9.72 0.41
N VAL A 284 -8.55 9.56 -0.43
CA VAL A 284 -8.23 10.50 -1.51
C VAL A 284 -8.13 9.75 -2.83
N PHE A 285 -8.79 10.30 -3.84
CA PHE A 285 -8.68 9.88 -5.23
C PHE A 285 -8.07 11.04 -6.00
N TYR A 286 -6.95 10.81 -6.69
CA TYR A 286 -6.39 11.81 -7.58
C TYR A 286 -6.26 11.34 -9.02
N GLY A 287 -6.38 12.29 -9.94
CA GLY A 287 -6.33 12.02 -11.37
C GLY A 287 -4.91 11.83 -11.87
N CYS A 288 -4.13 12.90 -11.91
CA CYS A 288 -2.75 12.86 -12.42
C CYS A 288 -1.71 13.16 -11.34
N SER A 289 -0.54 12.53 -11.48
CA SER A 289 0.59 12.71 -10.57
C SER A 289 1.28 14.06 -10.80
N THR A 290 1.93 14.62 -9.77
CA THR A 290 2.69 15.88 -9.90
C THR A 290 4.12 15.71 -9.40
N SER A 291 5.07 16.49 -9.93
CA SER A 291 6.49 16.41 -9.54
C SER A 291 6.74 16.68 -8.06
N HIS A 292 5.87 17.46 -7.42
CA HIS A 292 5.92 17.80 -5.99
C HIS A 292 4.86 17.06 -5.16
N GLY A 293 4.20 16.05 -5.74
CA GLY A 293 3.10 15.32 -5.13
C GLY A 293 3.55 14.43 -3.97
N ALA A 294 2.86 14.52 -2.85
CA ALA A 294 3.25 13.89 -1.59
C ALA A 294 2.34 12.74 -1.14
N LEU A 295 1.52 12.22 -2.06
CA LEU A 295 0.64 11.06 -1.83
C LEU A 295 1.03 9.85 -2.68
N GLY A 296 2.08 9.92 -3.49
CA GLY A 296 2.55 8.84 -4.36
C GLY A 296 3.82 9.16 -5.16
N SER A 297 4.09 10.42 -5.50
CA SER A 297 5.23 10.80 -6.35
C SER A 297 6.53 10.97 -5.57
N CYS A 298 6.69 12.08 -4.83
CA CYS A 298 7.93 12.37 -4.09
C CYS A 298 7.91 11.78 -2.67
N ARG A 299 6.72 11.63 -2.09
CA ARG A 299 6.48 11.10 -0.74
C ARG A 299 5.14 10.36 -0.70
N LYS A 300 4.92 9.60 0.37
CA LYS A 300 3.65 8.91 0.68
C LYS A 300 3.22 9.24 2.10
N LEU A 301 2.88 10.50 2.36
CA LEU A 301 2.59 10.98 3.72
C LEU A 301 1.41 10.24 4.38
N HIS A 302 0.44 9.80 3.59
CA HIS A 302 -0.74 9.08 4.05
C HIS A 302 -0.45 7.71 4.70
N VAL A 303 0.76 7.18 4.55
CA VAL A 303 1.20 5.89 5.14
C VAL A 303 2.45 6.04 6.03
N GLN A 304 2.88 7.27 6.33
CA GLN A 304 4.12 7.50 7.09
C GLN A 304 3.96 7.06 8.55
N PRO A 305 4.72 6.07 9.08
CA PRO A 305 4.47 5.48 10.39
C PRO A 305 4.49 6.47 11.57
N GLY A 306 5.29 7.53 11.47
CA GLY A 306 5.42 8.56 12.52
C GLY A 306 4.27 9.58 12.57
N LEU A 307 3.26 9.47 11.72
CA LEU A 307 2.10 10.36 11.72
C LEU A 307 0.91 9.71 12.44
N ASN A 308 0.09 10.54 13.07
CA ASN A 308 -1.02 10.09 13.92
C ASN A 308 -2.27 9.63 13.17
N HIS A 309 -2.40 9.95 11.87
CA HIS A 309 -3.54 9.56 11.04
C HIS A 309 -3.05 9.06 9.69
N HIS A 310 -3.65 7.97 9.22
CA HIS A 310 -3.39 7.35 7.93
C HIS A 310 -4.69 7.21 7.16
N PHE A 311 -4.63 7.33 5.83
CA PHE A 311 -5.80 7.25 4.99
C PHE A 311 -5.48 6.58 3.66
N GLN A 312 -6.51 6.11 2.96
CA GLN A 312 -6.34 5.35 1.73
C GLN A 312 -6.25 6.29 0.53
N VAL A 313 -5.37 5.98 -0.42
CA VAL A 313 -5.15 6.81 -1.61
C VAL A 313 -5.24 5.95 -2.86
N TRP A 314 -5.94 6.46 -3.88
CA TRP A 314 -5.94 5.93 -5.24
C TRP A 314 -5.55 7.00 -6.24
N ARG A 315 -4.85 6.56 -7.28
CA ARG A 315 -4.35 7.40 -8.38
C ARG A 315 -4.90 6.96 -9.73
N GLY A 316 -4.82 7.85 -10.71
CA GLY A 316 -5.19 7.55 -12.10
C GLY A 316 -6.66 7.75 -12.42
N LEU A 317 -7.46 8.32 -11.52
CA LEU A 317 -8.89 8.51 -11.75
C LEU A 317 -9.15 9.61 -12.79
N LEU A 318 -9.57 9.23 -14.01
CA LEU A 318 -9.70 10.15 -15.14
C LEU A 318 -8.39 10.92 -15.41
N GLU A 319 -7.26 10.20 -15.38
CA GLU A 319 -5.91 10.75 -15.46
C GLU A 319 -5.69 11.64 -16.68
N GLU A 320 -6.10 11.20 -17.87
CA GLU A 320 -5.92 11.95 -19.11
C GLU A 320 -6.67 13.29 -19.09
N GLN A 321 -7.92 13.28 -18.61
CA GLN A 321 -8.75 14.47 -18.48
C GLN A 321 -8.16 15.45 -17.46
N CYS A 322 -7.61 14.92 -16.36
CA CYS A 322 -6.95 15.72 -15.35
C CYS A 322 -5.64 16.33 -15.87
N ALA A 323 -4.80 15.54 -16.55
CA ALA A 323 -3.53 16.00 -17.12
C ALA A 323 -3.73 17.07 -18.21
N ALA A 324 -4.85 17.01 -18.95
CA ALA A 324 -5.20 18.03 -19.94
C ALA A 324 -5.45 19.43 -19.34
N LEU A 325 -5.77 19.53 -18.05
CA LEU A 325 -5.97 20.81 -17.37
C LEU A 325 -4.67 21.63 -17.28
N SER A 326 -3.52 20.97 -17.16
CA SER A 326 -2.20 21.62 -17.12
C SER A 326 -1.78 22.20 -18.47
N LYS A 327 -2.25 21.62 -19.59
CA LYS A 327 -1.88 22.05 -20.96
C LYS A 327 -2.52 23.38 -21.38
N ASN A 328 -3.53 23.83 -20.65
CA ASN A 328 -4.23 25.09 -20.91
C ASN A 328 -3.64 26.29 -20.14
N GLN A 329 -2.52 26.10 -19.42
CA GLN A 329 -1.79 27.21 -18.77
C GLN A 329 -0.68 27.75 -19.70
N PRO A 330 -0.58 29.08 -19.89
CA PRO A 330 0.47 29.67 -20.71
C PRO A 330 1.87 29.40 -20.13
N PRO A 331 2.90 29.24 -21.00
CA PRO A 331 4.20 28.61 -20.69
C PRO A 331 5.13 29.39 -19.74
N HIS A 332 4.67 30.43 -19.05
CA HIS A 332 5.49 31.27 -18.17
C HIS A 332 5.22 31.09 -16.67
N GLN A 333 4.61 29.98 -16.25
CA GLN A 333 4.22 29.77 -14.85
C GLN A 333 4.54 28.35 -14.33
N LEU A 334 5.82 27.96 -14.36
CA LEU A 334 6.36 26.86 -13.56
C LEU A 334 7.49 27.38 -12.66
#